data_AF-A0A969JCV2-F1
#
_entry.id   AF-A0A969JCV2-F1
#
_cell.length_a   1.000
_cell.length_b   1.000
_cell.length_c   1.000
_cell.angle_alpha   90.00
_cell.angle_beta   90.00
_cell.angle_gamma   90.00
#
_symmetry.space_group_name_H-M   'P 1'
#
loop_
_entity.id
_entity.type
_entity.pdbx_description
1 polymer ?
#
loop_
_entity_poly.entity_id
_entity_poly.type
_entity_poly.pdbx_seq_one_letter_code
_entity_poly.pdbx_strand_id
1 'polypeptide(L)'
;MAQQQWKSVERWASKLLINPPARIATQRPLLFCALGGLLFALALPPWGLWPLAWLGLVPLWQVGIQMGNWRGSLAWAFLYEGITAHWLWDLHPLTWLGIPWGASLAIALACWLGIVVWRWGTILLWQQLTFRLGRGQSAGLRVLLGTALWLALEALWTSGPLYWDSFALSQSPHNLAILQLGRWGGAGLVSGAIVAVNGLVAEALASAHGFQSPAPAVAMGHQNGSDGARNRDPTGGRSRRSLWLSALGLWLDSTA
;
A
#
# COMPACT_ATOMS: atom_id res chain seq x y z
N MET A 1 23.16 -41.25 8.44
CA MET A 1 23.53 -40.14 7.52
C MET A 1 22.31 -39.37 7.00
N ALA A 2 21.23 -40.03 6.55
CA ALA A 2 20.02 -39.39 6.00
C ALA A 2 19.26 -38.45 6.98
N GLN A 3 19.14 -38.80 8.27
CA GLN A 3 18.45 -37.94 9.25
C GLN A 3 19.15 -36.60 9.52
N GLN A 4 20.47 -36.54 9.34
CA GLN A 4 21.24 -35.32 9.56
C GLN A 4 21.07 -34.33 8.40
N GLN A 5 20.89 -34.86 7.18
CA GLN A 5 20.55 -34.06 5.99
C GLN A 5 19.13 -33.48 6.08
N TRP A 6 18.16 -34.26 6.57
CA TRP A 6 16.78 -33.79 6.75
C TRP A 6 16.68 -32.59 7.71
N LYS A 7 17.33 -32.66 8.88
CA LYS A 7 17.38 -31.56 9.87
C LYS A 7 18.17 -30.33 9.38
N SER A 8 19.01 -30.48 8.36
CA SER A 8 19.70 -29.36 7.71
C SER A 8 18.76 -28.63 6.74
N VAL A 9 18.01 -29.39 5.93
CA VAL A 9 16.99 -28.86 5.02
C VAL A 9 15.88 -28.16 5.81
N GLU A 10 15.39 -28.71 6.91
CA GLU A 10 14.42 -28.03 7.78
C GLU A 10 14.96 -26.74 8.40
N ARG A 11 16.26 -26.69 8.73
CA ARG A 11 16.91 -25.47 9.25
C ARG A 11 17.13 -24.41 8.16
N TRP A 12 17.41 -24.82 6.93
CA TRP A 12 17.51 -23.92 5.79
C TRP A 12 16.12 -23.43 5.33
N ALA A 13 15.15 -24.32 5.22
CA ALA A 13 13.76 -24.01 4.91
C ALA A 13 13.15 -23.10 5.97
N SER A 14 13.36 -23.38 7.26
CA SER A 14 12.89 -22.50 8.33
C SER A 14 13.60 -21.14 8.29
N LYS A 15 14.90 -21.04 7.98
CA LYS A 15 15.55 -19.72 7.79
C LYS A 15 15.02 -18.93 6.58
N LEU A 16 14.68 -19.61 5.47
CA LEU A 16 14.05 -18.99 4.30
C LEU A 16 12.58 -18.61 4.56
N LEU A 17 11.87 -19.39 5.37
CA LEU A 17 10.46 -19.15 5.73
C LEU A 17 10.28 -18.21 6.93
N ILE A 18 11.31 -18.04 7.78
CA ILE A 18 11.31 -17.17 8.97
C ILE A 18 11.93 -15.79 8.69
N ASN A 19 12.67 -15.62 7.58
CA ASN A 19 13.01 -14.29 7.04
C ASN A 19 12.32 -13.96 5.69
N PRO A 20 10.98 -13.80 5.63
CA PRO A 20 10.32 -13.20 4.47
C PRO A 20 10.32 -11.64 4.52
N PRO A 21 9.81 -10.94 3.48
CA PRO A 21 10.11 -9.54 3.13
C PRO A 21 9.74 -8.43 4.15
N ALA A 22 9.26 -8.75 5.35
CA ALA A 22 8.93 -7.76 6.38
C ALA A 22 10.13 -6.89 6.78
N ARG A 23 11.37 -7.42 6.69
CA ARG A 23 12.61 -6.65 6.89
C ARG A 23 12.92 -5.69 5.74
N ILE A 24 12.49 -6.00 4.51
CA ILE A 24 12.71 -5.18 3.31
C ILE A 24 11.74 -3.99 3.29
N ALA A 25 10.46 -4.23 3.61
CA ALA A 25 9.45 -3.18 3.74
C ALA A 25 9.82 -2.13 4.81
N THR A 26 10.49 -2.54 5.88
CA THR A 26 10.91 -1.64 6.97
C THR A 26 12.23 -0.92 6.72
N GLN A 27 13.18 -1.52 6.00
CA GLN A 27 14.49 -0.87 5.73
C GLN A 27 14.46 0.07 4.53
N ARG A 28 13.68 -0.25 3.48
CA ARG A 28 13.58 0.57 2.26
C ARG A 28 12.13 0.66 1.77
N PRO A 29 11.23 1.27 2.56
CA PRO A 29 9.80 1.33 2.25
C PRO A 29 9.48 1.99 0.91
N LEU A 30 10.24 3.03 0.53
CA LEU A 30 10.06 3.74 -0.75
C LEU A 30 10.35 2.83 -1.95
N LEU A 31 11.48 2.13 -1.92
CA LEU A 31 11.87 1.24 -3.01
C LEU A 31 10.89 0.07 -3.13
N PHE A 32 10.47 -0.51 -2.00
CA PHE A 32 9.51 -1.61 -1.98
C PHE A 32 8.16 -1.19 -2.60
N CYS A 33 7.66 -0.01 -2.24
CA CYS A 33 6.48 0.56 -2.88
C CYS A 33 6.68 0.90 -4.35
N ALA A 34 7.81 1.49 -4.73
CA ALA A 34 8.12 1.82 -6.12
C ALA A 34 8.15 0.57 -7.00
N LEU A 35 8.72 -0.53 -6.51
CA LEU A 35 8.69 -1.83 -7.18
C LEU A 35 7.26 -2.36 -7.31
N GLY A 36 6.42 -2.22 -6.29
CA GLY A 36 4.99 -2.56 -6.39
C GLY A 36 4.28 -1.77 -7.49
N GLY A 37 4.54 -0.46 -7.57
CA GLY A 37 3.96 0.42 -8.59
C GLY A 37 4.42 0.05 -9.99
N LEU A 38 5.70 -0.28 -10.15
CA LEU A 38 6.27 -0.79 -11.40
C LEU A 38 5.61 -2.11 -11.83
N LEU A 39 5.50 -3.09 -10.91
CA LEU A 39 4.85 -4.37 -11.20
C LEU A 39 3.40 -4.17 -11.64
N PHE A 40 2.68 -3.26 -10.99
CA PHE A 40 1.31 -2.97 -11.35
C PHE A 40 1.21 -2.27 -12.71
N ALA A 41 2.08 -1.30 -13.02
CA ALA A 41 2.13 -0.65 -14.33
C ALA A 41 2.38 -1.66 -15.47
N LEU A 42 3.29 -2.61 -15.26
CA LEU A 42 3.57 -3.67 -16.25
C LEU A 42 2.39 -4.62 -16.47
N ALA A 43 1.42 -4.65 -15.56
CA ALA A 43 0.19 -5.41 -15.75
C ALA A 43 -0.77 -4.75 -16.76
N LEU A 44 -0.61 -3.45 -17.03
CA LEU A 44 -1.44 -2.69 -17.98
C LEU A 44 -0.84 -2.71 -19.39
N PRO A 45 -1.64 -2.34 -20.42
CA PRO A 45 -1.10 -2.06 -21.75
C PRO A 45 0.05 -1.05 -21.70
N PRO A 46 1.08 -1.19 -22.55
CA PRO A 46 1.16 -2.15 -23.67
C PRO A 46 1.63 -3.56 -23.28
N TRP A 47 2.14 -3.78 -22.05
CA TRP A 47 2.76 -5.06 -21.68
C TRP A 47 1.77 -6.16 -21.32
N GLY A 48 0.68 -5.81 -20.63
CA GLY A 48 -0.42 -6.74 -20.34
C GLY A 48 0.00 -7.95 -19.50
N LEU A 49 1.02 -7.81 -18.63
CA LEU A 49 1.48 -8.87 -17.73
C LEU A 49 0.51 -9.01 -16.54
N TRP A 50 -0.74 -9.36 -16.83
CA TRP A 50 -1.87 -9.37 -15.91
C TRP A 50 -1.64 -10.10 -14.57
N PRO A 51 -0.79 -11.16 -14.46
CA PRO A 51 -0.53 -11.79 -13.17
C PRO A 51 0.10 -10.83 -12.16
N LEU A 52 0.86 -9.83 -12.62
CA LEU A 52 1.56 -8.89 -11.75
C LEU A 52 0.61 -7.99 -10.96
N ALA A 53 -0.59 -7.68 -11.49
CA ALA A 53 -1.59 -6.88 -10.78
C ALA A 53 -2.07 -7.55 -9.48
N TRP A 54 -1.99 -8.88 -9.36
CA TRP A 54 -2.39 -9.61 -8.15
C TRP A 54 -1.39 -9.49 -6.99
N LEU A 55 -0.19 -8.97 -7.25
CA LEU A 55 0.85 -8.73 -6.24
C LEU A 55 1.33 -7.27 -6.19
N GLY A 56 1.07 -6.48 -7.23
CA GLY A 56 1.57 -5.11 -7.36
C GLY A 56 1.06 -4.15 -6.28
N LEU A 57 -0.13 -4.38 -5.70
CA LEU A 57 -0.66 -3.55 -4.61
C LEU A 57 -0.22 -4.03 -3.22
N VAL A 58 0.36 -5.22 -3.07
CA VAL A 58 0.81 -5.74 -1.77
C VAL A 58 1.79 -4.77 -1.08
N PRO A 59 2.81 -4.20 -1.75
CA PRO A 59 3.70 -3.23 -1.11
C PRO A 59 2.99 -1.96 -0.64
N LEU A 60 2.06 -1.44 -1.44
CA LEU A 60 1.25 -0.28 -1.09
C LEU A 60 0.37 -0.56 0.14
N TRP A 61 -0.22 -1.75 0.22
CA TRP A 61 -1.02 -2.14 1.38
C TRP A 61 -0.17 -2.24 2.65
N GLN A 62 0.97 -2.91 2.60
CA GLN A 62 1.83 -3.06 3.79
C GLN A 62 2.40 -1.72 4.26
N VAL A 63 3.02 -0.96 3.36
CA VAL A 63 3.72 0.27 3.74
C VAL A 63 2.74 1.43 3.89
N GLY A 64 1.82 1.60 2.94
CA GLY A 64 0.83 2.68 2.96
C GLY A 64 -0.28 2.44 3.98
N ILE A 65 -0.97 1.30 3.91
CA ILE A 65 -2.16 1.05 4.75
C ILE A 65 -1.78 0.53 6.14
N GLN A 66 -0.89 -0.44 6.28
CA GLN A 66 -0.61 -1.01 7.61
C GLN A 66 0.34 -0.13 8.43
N MET A 67 1.35 0.47 7.79
CA MET A 67 2.33 1.33 8.47
C MET A 67 2.00 2.83 8.40
N GLY A 68 1.02 3.24 7.58
CA GLY A 68 0.62 4.65 7.44
C GLY A 68 1.62 5.52 6.67
N ASN A 69 2.55 4.92 5.90
CA ASN A 69 3.61 5.65 5.22
C ASN A 69 3.12 6.22 3.87
N TRP A 70 2.70 7.48 3.91
CA TRP A 70 2.24 8.21 2.72
C TRP A 70 3.32 8.40 1.65
N ARG A 71 4.61 8.51 2.05
CA ARG A 71 5.71 8.67 1.07
C ARG A 71 5.91 7.40 0.24
N GLY A 72 5.79 6.23 0.86
CA GLY A 72 5.76 4.96 0.14
C GLY A 72 4.58 4.89 -0.82
N SER A 73 3.42 5.38 -0.39
CA SER A 73 2.22 5.41 -1.23
C SER A 73 2.40 6.33 -2.45
N LEU A 74 3.05 7.47 -2.28
CA LEU A 74 3.45 8.35 -3.38
C LEU A 74 4.46 7.70 -4.33
N ALA A 75 5.46 6.99 -3.79
CA ALA A 75 6.43 6.27 -4.63
C ALA A 75 5.75 5.20 -5.49
N TRP A 76 4.80 4.46 -4.91
CA TRP A 76 3.97 3.51 -5.65
C TRP A 76 3.16 4.22 -6.74
N ALA A 77 2.44 5.29 -6.38
CA ALA A 77 1.58 6.03 -7.30
C ALA A 77 2.37 6.70 -8.44
N PHE A 78 3.57 7.20 -8.17
CA PHE A 78 4.44 7.79 -9.20
C PHE A 78 4.88 6.76 -10.23
N LEU A 79 5.38 5.61 -9.78
CA LEU A 79 5.85 4.58 -10.70
C LEU A 79 4.69 4.00 -11.50
N TYR A 80 3.55 3.75 -10.84
CA TYR A 80 2.37 3.26 -11.52
C TYR A 80 1.85 4.27 -12.57
N GLU A 81 1.47 5.46 -12.13
CA GLU A 81 0.79 6.44 -13.00
C GLU A 81 1.74 7.10 -13.99
N GLY A 82 2.98 7.37 -13.58
CA GLY A 82 3.98 7.97 -14.46
C GLY A 82 4.29 7.08 -15.66
N ILE A 83 4.35 5.76 -15.43
CA ILE A 83 4.54 4.77 -16.50
C ILE A 83 3.25 4.62 -17.30
N THR A 84 2.10 4.41 -16.68
CA THR A 84 0.84 4.21 -17.45
C THR A 84 0.52 5.43 -18.32
N ALA A 85 0.81 6.65 -17.86
CA ALA A 85 0.55 7.89 -18.58
C ALA A 85 1.65 8.31 -19.56
N HIS A 86 2.72 7.51 -19.73
CA HIS A 86 3.87 7.90 -20.55
C HIS A 86 3.51 8.26 -22.00
N TRP A 87 2.45 7.68 -22.56
CA TRP A 87 1.99 7.98 -23.93
C TRP A 87 1.63 9.46 -24.13
N LEU A 88 1.37 10.24 -23.07
CA LEU A 88 1.14 11.68 -23.18
C LEU A 88 2.36 12.44 -23.71
N TRP A 89 3.56 11.87 -23.56
CA TRP A 89 4.76 12.41 -24.19
C TRP A 89 4.70 12.34 -25.72
N ASP A 90 3.97 11.36 -26.27
CA ASP A 90 3.78 11.18 -27.72
C ASP A 90 2.86 12.25 -28.33
N LEU A 91 2.19 13.08 -27.51
CA LEU A 91 1.49 14.27 -28.00
C LEU A 91 2.47 15.29 -28.60
N HIS A 92 3.71 15.31 -28.13
CA HIS A 92 4.73 16.20 -28.65
C HIS A 92 5.49 15.54 -29.83
N PRO A 93 5.69 16.23 -30.97
CA PRO A 93 5.38 17.64 -31.24
C PRO A 93 3.99 17.90 -31.85
N LEU A 94 3.37 19.00 -31.41
CA LEU A 94 2.09 19.54 -31.92
C LEU A 94 2.29 20.62 -33.00
N THR A 95 3.43 20.61 -33.71
CA THR A 95 3.76 21.63 -34.72
C THR A 95 2.80 21.63 -35.90
N TRP A 96 2.13 20.51 -36.16
CA TRP A 96 1.05 20.40 -37.15
C TRP A 96 -0.18 21.26 -36.83
N LEU A 97 -0.38 21.64 -35.56
CA LEU A 97 -1.38 22.62 -35.11
C LEU A 97 -0.86 24.07 -35.15
N GLY A 98 0.35 24.31 -35.67
CA GLY A 98 1.02 25.62 -35.62
C GLY A 98 1.60 25.97 -34.25
N ILE A 99 1.65 25.03 -33.29
CA ILE A 99 2.20 25.27 -31.96
C ILE A 99 3.74 25.14 -32.01
N PRO A 100 4.51 26.15 -31.55
CA PRO A 100 5.97 26.06 -31.50
C PRO A 100 6.45 24.87 -30.66
N TRP A 101 7.59 24.28 -31.04
CA TRP A 101 8.14 23.07 -30.40
C TRP A 101 8.18 23.15 -28.86
N GLY A 102 8.71 24.25 -28.31
CA GLY A 102 8.82 24.44 -26.87
C GLY A 102 7.46 24.55 -26.16
N ALA A 103 6.50 25.24 -26.78
CA ALA A 103 5.13 25.31 -26.25
C ALA A 103 4.44 23.94 -26.30
N SER A 104 4.69 23.15 -27.36
CA SER A 104 4.19 21.78 -27.46
C SER A 104 4.77 20.88 -26.36
N LEU A 105 6.07 20.96 -26.08
CA LEU A 105 6.69 20.21 -24.99
C LEU A 105 6.09 20.59 -23.63
N ALA A 106 5.87 21.89 -23.40
CA ALA A 106 5.24 22.39 -22.19
C ALA A 106 3.81 21.86 -22.03
N ILE A 107 3.02 21.79 -23.11
CA ILE A 107 1.68 21.22 -23.11
C ILE A 107 1.73 19.72 -22.75
N ALA A 108 2.55 18.93 -23.44
CA ALA A 108 2.66 17.49 -23.17
C ALA A 108 3.08 17.20 -21.71
N LEU A 109 4.09 17.94 -21.22
CA LEU A 109 4.54 17.84 -19.83
C LEU A 109 3.45 18.26 -18.84
N ALA A 110 2.72 19.35 -19.11
CA ALA A 110 1.64 19.81 -18.24
C ALA A 110 0.48 18.81 -18.19
N CYS A 111 0.11 18.19 -19.32
CA CYS A 111 -0.89 17.13 -19.36
C CYS A 111 -0.45 15.89 -18.57
N TRP A 112 0.79 15.44 -18.76
CA TRP A 112 1.35 14.30 -18.03
C TRP A 112 1.40 14.56 -16.53
N LEU A 113 1.95 15.70 -16.10
CA LEU A 113 1.99 16.09 -14.69
C LEU A 113 0.59 16.23 -14.09
N GLY A 114 -0.34 16.84 -14.83
CA GLY A 114 -1.72 17.03 -14.38
C GLY A 114 -2.40 15.70 -14.08
N ILE A 115 -2.27 14.71 -14.97
CA ILE A 115 -2.83 13.36 -14.77
C ILE A 115 -2.12 12.63 -13.63
N VAL A 116 -0.79 12.68 -13.56
CA VAL A 116 -0.02 12.03 -12.49
C VAL A 116 -0.42 12.59 -11.11
N VAL A 117 -0.48 13.93 -10.96
CA VAL A 117 -0.86 14.59 -9.70
C VAL A 117 -2.31 14.30 -9.34
N TRP A 118 -3.22 14.32 -10.31
CA TRP A 118 -4.63 13.96 -10.10
C TRP A 118 -4.75 12.55 -9.51
N ARG A 119 -4.05 11.58 -10.11
CA ARG A 119 -4.08 10.18 -9.68
C ARG A 119 -3.33 9.93 -8.37
N TRP A 120 -2.28 10.69 -8.08
CA TRP A 120 -1.67 10.68 -6.74
C TRP A 120 -2.68 11.08 -5.67
N GLY A 121 -3.49 12.11 -5.93
CA GLY A 121 -4.55 12.55 -5.04
C GLY A 121 -5.53 11.43 -4.71
N THR A 122 -5.95 10.65 -5.70
CA THR A 122 -6.89 9.53 -5.50
C THR A 122 -6.26 8.37 -4.73
N ILE A 123 -5.03 7.96 -5.05
CA ILE A 123 -4.31 6.90 -4.32
C ILE A 123 -4.06 7.31 -2.86
N LEU A 124 -3.62 8.55 -2.63
CA LEU A 124 -3.39 9.06 -1.27
C LEU A 124 -4.69 9.16 -0.49
N LEU A 125 -5.78 9.65 -1.09
CA LEU A 125 -7.07 9.71 -0.42
C LEU A 125 -7.54 8.31 -0.01
N TRP A 126 -7.51 7.36 -0.94
CA TRP A 126 -7.85 5.96 -0.66
C TRP A 126 -7.00 5.37 0.46
N GLN A 127 -5.67 5.51 0.36
CA GLN A 127 -4.73 4.98 1.34
C GLN A 127 -4.96 5.61 2.73
N GLN A 128 -5.13 6.93 2.81
CA GLN A 128 -5.32 7.64 4.08
C GLN A 128 -6.64 7.24 4.75
N LEU A 129 -7.73 7.15 3.99
CA LEU A 129 -9.02 6.71 4.52
C LEU A 129 -8.93 5.26 5.01
N THR A 130 -8.33 4.36 4.22
CA THR A 130 -8.18 2.96 4.60
C THR A 130 -7.29 2.78 5.82
N PHE A 131 -6.18 3.51 5.91
CA PHE A 131 -5.31 3.50 7.08
C PHE A 131 -6.02 3.98 8.34
N ARG A 132 -6.72 5.13 8.26
CA ARG A 132 -7.38 5.74 9.43
C ARG A 132 -8.56 4.90 9.91
N LEU A 133 -9.41 4.43 9.00
CA LEU A 133 -10.60 3.64 9.33
C LEU A 133 -10.27 2.18 9.67
N GLY A 134 -9.20 1.64 9.07
CA GLY A 134 -8.73 0.28 9.28
C GLY A 134 -7.81 0.10 10.49
N ARG A 135 -7.39 1.20 11.14
CA ARG A 135 -6.55 1.17 12.34
C ARG A 135 -7.31 0.53 13.50
N GLY A 136 -6.69 -0.45 14.17
CA GLY A 136 -7.32 -1.22 15.25
C GLY A 136 -8.40 -2.21 14.80
N GLN A 137 -8.75 -2.25 13.51
CA GLN A 137 -9.70 -3.21 12.97
C GLN A 137 -9.05 -4.54 12.66
N SER A 138 -9.87 -5.61 12.61
CA SER A 138 -9.43 -6.93 12.14
C SER A 138 -8.96 -6.87 10.69
N ALA A 139 -8.06 -7.79 10.32
CA ALA A 139 -7.53 -7.90 8.96
C ALA A 139 -8.65 -7.97 7.91
N GLY A 140 -9.65 -8.83 8.13
CA GLY A 140 -10.79 -8.98 7.22
C GLY A 140 -11.59 -7.69 7.05
N LEU A 141 -11.90 -6.98 8.15
CA LEU A 141 -12.62 -5.71 8.06
C LEU A 141 -11.80 -4.63 7.36
N ARG A 142 -10.47 -4.59 7.57
CA ARG A 142 -9.59 -3.66 6.85
C ARG A 142 -9.57 -3.93 5.36
N VAL A 143 -9.53 -5.19 4.93
CA VAL A 143 -9.61 -5.57 3.52
C VAL A 143 -10.96 -5.15 2.93
N LEU A 144 -12.06 -5.41 3.64
CA LEU A 144 -13.39 -4.99 3.21
C LEU A 144 -13.49 -3.46 3.09
N LEU A 145 -13.01 -2.71 4.09
CA LEU A 145 -12.99 -1.25 4.06
C LEU A 145 -12.15 -0.72 2.90
N GLY A 146 -10.92 -1.21 2.73
CA GLY A 146 -10.04 -0.77 1.64
C GLY A 146 -10.64 -1.07 0.27
N THR A 147 -11.24 -2.25 0.10
CA THR A 147 -11.90 -2.62 -1.15
C THR A 147 -13.13 -1.74 -1.41
N ALA A 148 -14.00 -1.55 -0.41
CA ALA A 148 -15.19 -0.71 -0.54
C ALA A 148 -14.85 0.77 -0.82
N LEU A 149 -13.83 1.31 -0.13
CA LEU A 149 -13.35 2.67 -0.36
C LEU A 149 -12.76 2.84 -1.76
N TRP A 150 -12.01 1.84 -2.26
CA TRP A 150 -11.50 1.88 -3.63
C TRP A 150 -12.65 1.94 -4.63
N LEU A 151 -13.63 1.04 -4.48
CA LEU A 151 -14.79 0.97 -5.38
C LEU A 151 -15.64 2.24 -5.33
N ALA A 152 -15.83 2.82 -4.15
CA ALA A 152 -16.56 4.08 -4.00
C ALA A 152 -15.85 5.24 -4.68
N LEU A 153 -14.52 5.33 -4.53
CA LEU A 153 -13.73 6.34 -5.22
C LEU A 153 -13.71 6.10 -6.73
N GLU A 154 -13.59 4.84 -7.16
CA GLU A 154 -13.64 4.47 -8.59
C GLU A 154 -14.97 4.85 -9.22
N ALA A 155 -16.09 4.52 -8.57
CA ALA A 155 -17.40 4.98 -8.98
C ALA A 155 -17.50 6.51 -9.06
N LEU A 156 -16.95 7.24 -8.09
CA LEU A 156 -16.99 8.70 -8.09
C LEU A 156 -16.25 9.28 -9.30
N TRP A 157 -15.01 8.86 -9.56
CA TRP A 157 -14.24 9.43 -10.67
C TRP A 157 -14.65 8.88 -12.04
N THR A 158 -15.33 7.72 -12.12
CA THR A 158 -15.91 7.23 -13.40
C THR A 158 -16.92 8.20 -14.00
N SER A 159 -17.51 9.08 -13.18
CA SER A 159 -18.41 10.15 -13.65
C SER A 159 -17.67 11.35 -14.26
N GLY A 160 -16.35 11.43 -14.12
CA GLY A 160 -15.53 12.53 -14.59
C GLY A 160 -14.80 12.24 -15.91
N PRO A 161 -14.29 13.28 -16.60
CA PRO A 161 -13.61 13.15 -17.89
C PRO A 161 -12.21 12.51 -17.80
N LEU A 162 -11.70 12.30 -16.58
CA LEU A 162 -10.37 11.74 -16.31
C LEU A 162 -10.43 10.26 -15.87
N TYR A 163 -11.51 9.54 -16.20
CA TYR A 163 -11.57 8.09 -16.03
C TYR A 163 -11.01 7.38 -17.26
N TRP A 164 -9.69 7.28 -17.32
CA TRP A 164 -8.98 6.64 -18.42
C TRP A 164 -8.25 5.36 -17.98
N ASP A 165 -8.04 5.18 -16.67
CA ASP A 165 -7.38 4.01 -16.10
C ASP A 165 -8.18 3.40 -14.94
N SER A 166 -8.35 2.08 -15.00
CA SER A 166 -9.02 1.21 -14.03
C SER A 166 -8.15 -0.01 -13.77
N PHE A 167 -8.09 -0.46 -12.52
CA PHE A 167 -7.37 -1.69 -12.18
C PHE A 167 -7.89 -2.90 -12.97
N ALA A 168 -9.16 -2.91 -13.37
CA ALA A 168 -9.72 -3.94 -14.24
C ALA A 168 -9.01 -4.06 -15.60
N LEU A 169 -8.45 -2.97 -16.14
CA LEU A 169 -7.72 -2.98 -17.42
C LEU A 169 -6.50 -3.90 -17.37
N SER A 170 -5.89 -4.05 -16.19
CA SER A 170 -4.76 -4.98 -16.00
C SER A 170 -5.10 -6.43 -16.34
N GLN A 171 -6.39 -6.79 -16.40
CA GLN A 171 -6.84 -8.16 -16.68
C GLN A 171 -7.25 -8.37 -18.13
N SER A 172 -7.41 -7.28 -18.90
CA SER A 172 -7.81 -7.32 -20.30
C SER A 172 -6.60 -7.43 -21.23
N PRO A 173 -6.69 -8.16 -22.36
CA PRO A 173 -7.78 -9.04 -22.79
C PRO A 173 -7.60 -10.50 -22.36
N HIS A 174 -6.47 -10.85 -21.72
CA HIS A 174 -5.98 -12.23 -21.64
C HIS A 174 -6.50 -13.04 -20.44
N ASN A 175 -7.01 -12.41 -19.38
CA ASN A 175 -7.53 -13.14 -18.22
C ASN A 175 -9.05 -13.40 -18.35
N LEU A 176 -9.42 -14.28 -19.27
CA LEU A 176 -10.84 -14.57 -19.55
C LEU A 176 -11.62 -15.04 -18.33
N ALA A 177 -10.98 -15.76 -17.40
CA ALA A 177 -11.60 -16.28 -16.19
C ALA A 177 -12.09 -15.13 -15.30
N ILE A 178 -11.25 -14.14 -15.02
CA ILE A 178 -11.65 -13.00 -14.18
C ILE A 178 -12.57 -12.03 -14.92
N LEU A 179 -12.40 -11.88 -16.24
CA LEU A 179 -13.24 -11.00 -17.05
C LEU A 179 -14.71 -11.41 -17.06
N GLN A 180 -15.05 -12.69 -16.77
CA GLN A 180 -16.44 -13.11 -16.60
C GLN A 180 -17.14 -12.40 -15.43
N LEU A 181 -16.41 -11.95 -14.40
CA LEU A 181 -16.96 -11.14 -13.32
C LEU A 181 -17.57 -9.82 -13.84
N GLY A 182 -17.08 -9.33 -14.98
CA GLY A 182 -17.62 -8.15 -15.66
C GLY A 182 -19.11 -8.27 -16.00
N ARG A 183 -19.63 -9.49 -16.18
CA ARG A 183 -21.07 -9.71 -16.43
C ARG A 183 -21.95 -9.39 -15.21
N TRP A 184 -21.40 -9.45 -14.01
CA TRP A 184 -22.19 -9.35 -12.77
C TRP A 184 -22.04 -7.98 -12.11
N GLY A 185 -20.85 -7.38 -12.16
CA GLY A 185 -20.59 -6.09 -11.53
C GLY A 185 -19.68 -5.16 -12.34
N GLY A 186 -19.58 -5.39 -13.66
CA GLY A 186 -18.75 -4.59 -14.55
C GLY A 186 -17.27 -4.62 -14.22
N ALA A 187 -16.53 -3.63 -14.74
CA ALA A 187 -15.10 -3.46 -14.45
C ALA A 187 -14.84 -3.26 -12.94
N GLY A 188 -15.75 -2.61 -12.22
CA GLY A 188 -15.64 -2.38 -10.78
C GLY A 188 -15.47 -3.68 -10.00
N LEU A 189 -16.21 -4.75 -10.31
CA LEU A 189 -16.06 -6.02 -9.60
C LEU A 189 -14.66 -6.65 -9.81
N VAL A 190 -14.07 -6.47 -10.98
CA VAL A 190 -12.70 -6.93 -11.27
C VAL A 190 -11.67 -6.10 -10.50
N SER A 191 -11.80 -4.76 -10.50
CA SER A 191 -10.97 -3.87 -9.67
C SER A 191 -11.06 -4.24 -8.18
N GLY A 192 -12.27 -4.46 -7.69
CA GLY A 192 -12.53 -4.86 -6.30
C GLY A 192 -11.87 -6.19 -5.95
N ALA A 193 -11.95 -7.20 -6.83
CA ALA A 193 -11.27 -8.47 -6.64
C ALA A 193 -9.74 -8.30 -6.54
N ILE A 194 -9.14 -7.48 -7.40
CA ILE A 194 -7.71 -7.19 -7.38
C ILE A 194 -7.30 -6.56 -6.04
N VAL A 195 -8.03 -5.53 -5.58
CA VAL A 195 -7.76 -4.86 -4.30
C VAL A 195 -7.94 -5.82 -3.13
N ALA A 196 -9.03 -6.60 -3.11
CA ALA A 196 -9.32 -7.55 -2.05
C ALA A 196 -8.24 -8.64 -1.95
N VAL A 197 -7.83 -9.24 -3.07
CA VAL A 197 -6.78 -10.27 -3.08
C VAL A 197 -5.44 -9.71 -2.63
N ASN A 198 -5.02 -8.56 -3.14
CA ASN A 198 -3.77 -7.93 -2.69
C ASN A 198 -3.82 -7.58 -1.19
N GLY A 199 -4.95 -7.09 -0.69
CA GLY A 199 -5.16 -6.84 0.73
C GLY A 199 -5.08 -8.11 1.58
N LEU A 200 -5.73 -9.19 1.15
CA LEU A 200 -5.66 -10.49 1.83
C LEU A 200 -4.23 -11.04 1.87
N VAL A 201 -3.51 -10.97 0.74
CA VAL A 201 -2.10 -11.37 0.68
C VAL A 201 -1.26 -10.54 1.65
N ALA A 202 -1.44 -9.22 1.66
CA ALA A 202 -0.71 -8.32 2.54
C ALA A 202 -1.00 -8.57 4.03
N GLU A 203 -2.26 -8.80 4.41
CA GLU A 203 -2.65 -9.14 5.79
C GLU A 203 -2.19 -10.54 6.22
N ALA A 204 -2.22 -11.52 5.31
CA ALA A 204 -1.71 -12.86 5.57
C ALA A 204 -0.20 -12.86 5.80
N LEU A 205 0.53 -12.11 4.96
CA LEU A 205 1.96 -11.86 5.18
C LEU A 205 2.17 -11.16 6.52
N ALA A 206 1.49 -10.06 6.82
CA ALA A 206 1.65 -9.35 8.10
C ALA A 206 1.42 -10.27 9.33
N SER A 207 0.38 -11.11 9.27
CA SER A 207 0.04 -12.07 10.32
C SER A 207 1.13 -13.12 10.54
N ALA A 208 1.73 -13.65 9.46
CA ALA A 208 2.83 -14.62 9.54
C ALA A 208 4.08 -14.06 10.24
N HIS A 209 4.24 -12.73 10.28
CA HIS A 209 5.40 -12.05 10.89
C HIS A 209 5.11 -11.47 12.27
N GLY A 210 3.91 -11.71 12.84
CA GLY A 210 3.52 -11.12 14.11
C GLY A 210 3.36 -9.59 14.06
N PHE A 211 3.10 -9.02 12.88
CA PHE A 211 2.86 -7.58 12.75
C PHE A 211 1.54 -7.22 13.43
N GLN A 212 1.62 -6.60 14.60
CA GLN A 212 0.45 -6.02 15.26
C GLN A 212 0.23 -4.62 14.70
N SER A 213 -0.97 -4.38 14.16
CA SER A 213 -1.39 -3.04 13.78
C SER A 213 -1.37 -2.13 15.01
N PRO A 214 -1.04 -0.83 14.88
CA PRO A 214 -1.02 0.08 16.01
C PRO A 214 -2.34 0.02 16.76
N ALA A 215 -2.30 -0.37 18.04
CA ALA A 215 -3.49 -0.45 18.87
C ALA A 215 -4.19 0.93 18.93
N PRO A 216 -5.53 0.98 18.95
CA PRO A 216 -6.23 2.24 19.15
C PRO A 216 -5.80 2.84 20.49
N ALA A 217 -5.46 4.14 20.48
CA ALA A 217 -4.99 4.89 21.65
C ALA A 217 -5.98 4.88 22.84
N VAL A 218 -7.22 4.41 22.63
CA VAL A 218 -8.31 4.38 23.60
C VAL A 218 -8.16 3.26 24.66
N ALA A 219 -7.27 2.28 24.46
CA ALA A 219 -7.13 1.16 25.41
C ALA A 219 -6.27 1.46 26.68
N MET A 220 -5.65 2.64 26.80
CA MET A 220 -4.77 2.98 27.94
C MET A 220 -5.41 3.92 28.99
N GLY A 221 -6.72 3.83 29.18
CA GLY A 221 -7.44 4.71 30.10
C GLY A 221 -8.49 4.00 30.95
N HIS A 222 -8.24 2.82 31.52
CA HIS A 222 -9.16 2.24 32.52
C HIS A 222 -8.57 1.16 33.45
N GLN A 223 -7.30 1.28 33.86
CA GLN A 223 -6.77 0.47 34.96
C GLN A 223 -6.03 1.36 35.97
N ASN A 224 -6.77 1.97 36.88
CA ASN A 224 -6.26 2.39 38.18
C ASN A 224 -7.44 2.68 39.12
N GLY A 225 -7.58 1.89 40.18
CA GLY A 225 -8.42 2.28 41.31
C GLY A 225 -9.21 1.18 42.00
N SER A 226 -8.58 0.09 42.43
CA SER A 226 -8.95 -0.63 43.67
C SER A 226 -7.93 -1.72 43.92
N ASP A 227 -6.99 -1.46 44.82
CA ASP A 227 -6.69 -2.38 45.92
C ASP A 227 -5.74 -1.74 46.91
N GLY A 228 -6.25 -1.58 48.12
CA GLY A 228 -5.53 -1.06 49.26
C GLY A 228 -4.62 -2.11 49.89
N ALA A 229 -3.44 -1.63 50.31
CA ALA A 229 -2.72 -2.00 51.52
C ALA A 229 -2.51 -3.50 51.84
N ARG A 230 -1.24 -3.95 51.74
CA ARG A 230 -0.40 -4.28 52.91
C ARG A 230 1.01 -4.73 52.54
N ASN A 231 1.90 -4.41 53.48
CA ASN A 231 3.22 -4.96 53.79
C ASN A 231 4.46 -4.44 53.04
N ARG A 232 5.27 -3.75 53.87
CA ARG A 232 6.65 -3.34 53.62
C ARG A 232 7.57 -4.54 53.87
N ASP A 233 8.58 -4.68 53.03
CA ASP A 233 9.84 -5.36 53.38
C ASP A 233 11.01 -4.49 52.85
N PRO A 234 12.02 -4.12 53.66
CA PRO A 234 13.08 -3.23 53.23
C PRO A 234 14.39 -4.00 53.04
N THR A 235 14.58 -4.73 51.93
CA THR A 235 15.94 -5.09 51.47
C THR A 235 16.01 -5.30 49.95
N GLY A 236 16.89 -4.53 49.31
CA GLY A 236 17.74 -4.98 48.20
C GLY A 236 17.12 -5.36 46.84
N GLY A 237 17.35 -4.50 45.83
CA GLY A 237 17.72 -5.02 44.50
C GLY A 237 16.97 -4.48 43.28
N ARG A 238 17.61 -3.51 42.62
CA ARG A 238 17.60 -3.22 41.17
C ARG A 238 16.27 -2.82 40.49
N SER A 239 16.23 -1.52 40.21
CA SER A 239 15.94 -0.92 38.89
C SER A 239 14.63 -1.32 38.19
N ARG A 240 13.56 -0.61 38.56
CA ARG A 240 12.42 -0.33 37.67
C ARG A 240 11.83 1.05 37.98
N ARG A 241 12.52 2.12 37.55
CA ARG A 241 11.94 3.46 37.39
C ARG A 241 12.70 4.27 36.35
N SER A 242 12.22 4.23 35.11
CA SER A 242 12.13 5.41 34.24
C SER A 242 11.12 5.13 33.12
N LEU A 243 9.87 4.90 33.51
CA LEU A 243 8.74 5.32 32.69
C LEU A 243 8.60 6.85 32.89
N TRP A 244 8.17 7.56 31.83
CA TRP A 244 7.50 8.88 31.89
C TRP A 244 8.21 10.18 31.47
N LEU A 245 9.15 10.21 30.52
CA LEU A 245 9.57 11.48 29.86
C LEU A 245 9.86 11.36 28.35
N SER A 246 8.89 10.92 27.54
CA SER A 246 9.01 11.02 26.06
C SER A 246 7.71 11.39 25.35
N ALA A 247 6.66 11.73 26.09
CA ALA A 247 5.32 11.93 25.53
C ALA A 247 4.94 13.39 25.23
N LEU A 248 5.81 14.39 25.39
CA LEU A 248 5.39 15.81 25.28
C LEU A 248 6.50 16.81 24.93
N GLY A 249 7.41 16.49 24.02
CA GLY A 249 8.42 17.48 23.60
C GLY A 249 9.08 17.21 22.26
N LEU A 250 8.90 18.16 21.33
CA LEU A 250 9.76 18.46 20.19
C LEU A 250 9.54 17.64 18.92
N TRP A 251 8.43 17.95 18.24
CA TRP A 251 8.29 17.83 16.78
C TRP A 251 8.60 19.20 16.15
N LEU A 252 9.80 19.71 16.37
CA LEU A 252 10.41 20.83 15.65
C LEU A 252 11.92 20.62 15.70
N ASP A 253 12.49 20.06 14.64
CA ASP A 253 13.63 20.74 14.03
C ASP A 253 13.81 20.30 12.57
N SER A 254 13.72 21.33 11.74
CA SER A 254 14.19 21.41 10.37
C SER A 254 15.71 21.48 10.30
N THR A 255 16.27 21.22 9.11
CA THR A 255 17.64 21.51 8.66
C THR A 255 18.78 20.54 9.06
N ALA A 256 19.04 19.57 8.18
CA ALA A 256 20.31 19.39 7.46
C ALA A 256 20.12 18.33 6.35
#